data_AF-W4Q2G2-F1
#
_entry.id   AF-W4Q2G2-F1
#
_cell.length_a   1.000
_cell.length_b   1.000
_cell.length_c   1.000
_cell.angle_alpha   90.00
_cell.angle_beta   90.00
_cell.angle_gamma   90.00
#
_symmetry.space_group_name_H-M   'P 1'
#
loop_
_entity.id
_entity.type
_entity.pdbx_description
1 polymer ?
#
loop_
_entity_poly.entity_id
_entity_poly.type
_entity_poly.pdbx_seq_one_letter_code
_entity_poly.pdbx_strand_id
1 'polypeptide(L)'
;MLELEAKTFLQTRYQELGKSSDEYEKRLDEVYEEIKATGTYIHTYEELAHGARMAWRNSNRCIGRLFWESMHVLDERSLTTEEEIADALFFISNMGQIKGKSFRPLRFLSQVLYEY
;
A
#
# COMPACT_ATOMS: atom_id res chain seq x y z
N MET A 1 0.00 11.52 -17.05
CA MET A 1 -0.98 11.35 -15.95
C MET A 1 -0.33 10.69 -14.74
N LEU A 2 0.37 9.56 -14.90
CA LEU A 2 1.01 8.84 -13.78
C LEU A 2 1.98 9.68 -12.93
N GLU A 3 2.83 10.50 -13.55
CA GLU A 3 3.76 11.39 -12.82
C GLU A 3 3.04 12.38 -11.89
N LEU A 4 1.90 12.94 -12.34
CA LEU A 4 1.10 13.89 -11.56
C LEU A 4 0.44 13.20 -10.36
N GLU A 5 -0.07 11.98 -10.57
CA GLU A 5 -0.66 11.16 -9.51
C GLU A 5 0.40 10.76 -8.47
N ALA A 6 1.58 10.30 -8.93
CA ALA A 6 2.70 9.96 -8.07
C ALA A 6 3.18 11.16 -7.24
N LYS A 7 3.34 12.33 -7.87
CA LYS A 7 3.68 13.59 -7.17
C LYS A 7 2.66 13.93 -6.10
N THR A 8 1.37 13.90 -6.44
CA THR A 8 0.29 14.24 -5.51
C THR A 8 0.28 13.31 -4.30
N PHE A 9 0.47 12.01 -4.55
CA PHE A 9 0.57 10.99 -3.50
C PHE A 9 1.77 11.24 -2.57
N LEU A 10 2.98 11.38 -3.15
CA LEU A 10 4.21 11.60 -2.39
C LEU A 10 4.16 12.90 -1.58
N GLN A 11 3.66 13.98 -2.17
CA GLN A 11 3.51 15.25 -1.48
C GLN A 11 2.61 15.12 -0.25
N THR A 12 1.45 14.50 -0.41
CA THR A 12 0.51 14.27 0.71
C THR A 12 1.15 13.40 1.80
N ARG A 13 1.79 12.28 1.43
CA ARG A 13 2.48 11.38 2.37
C ARG A 13 3.55 12.12 3.17
N TYR A 14 4.44 12.83 2.50
CA TYR A 14 5.60 13.46 3.14
C TYR A 14 5.19 14.60 4.06
N GLN A 15 4.13 15.34 3.71
CA GLN A 15 3.49 16.33 4.58
C GLN A 15 2.90 15.67 5.84
N GLU A 16 2.18 14.56 5.70
CA GLU A 16 1.58 13.85 6.84
C GLU A 16 2.63 13.23 7.78
N LEU A 17 3.77 12.79 7.24
CA LEU A 17 4.87 12.23 8.02
C LEU A 17 5.82 13.29 8.61
N GLY A 18 5.67 14.57 8.23
CA GLY A 18 6.59 15.64 8.65
C GLY A 18 8.03 15.42 8.15
N LYS A 19 8.20 14.77 7.00
CA LYS A 19 9.53 14.53 6.42
C LYS A 19 10.11 15.80 5.79
N SER A 20 11.44 15.81 5.63
CA SER A 20 12.13 16.96 5.04
C SER A 20 11.81 17.15 3.56
N SER A 21 11.91 18.39 3.08
CA SER A 21 11.75 18.71 1.66
C SER A 21 12.80 18.00 0.80
N ASP A 22 14.02 17.86 1.31
CA ASP A 22 15.12 17.22 0.59
C ASP A 22 14.85 15.72 0.35
N GLU A 23 14.31 15.01 1.35
CA GLU A 23 13.92 13.60 1.19
C GLU A 23 12.75 13.44 0.21
N TYR A 24 11.84 14.40 0.16
CA TYR A 24 10.70 14.41 -0.77
C TYR A 24 11.18 14.58 -2.20
N GLU A 25 11.97 15.62 -2.48
CA GLU A 25 12.46 15.91 -3.84
C GLU A 25 13.33 14.76 -4.36
N LYS A 26 14.21 14.22 -3.51
CA LYS A 26 15.03 13.06 -3.90
C LYS A 26 14.17 11.86 -4.33
N ARG A 27 13.14 11.51 -3.56
CA ARG A 27 12.27 10.38 -3.91
C ARG A 27 11.43 10.68 -5.15
N LEU A 28 11.00 11.93 -5.33
CA LEU A 28 10.24 12.34 -6.51
C LEU A 28 11.06 12.17 -7.80
N ASP A 29 12.33 12.57 -7.77
CA ASP A 29 13.25 12.40 -8.89
C ASP A 29 13.46 10.92 -9.23
N GLU A 30 13.70 10.07 -8.22
CA GLU A 30 13.82 8.61 -8.40
C GLU A 30 12.58 8.02 -9.08
N VAL A 31 11.39 8.40 -8.62
CA VAL A 31 10.11 7.93 -9.18
C VAL A 31 9.92 8.39 -10.62
N TYR A 32 10.29 9.64 -10.95
CA TYR A 32 10.22 10.13 -12.32
C TYR A 32 11.18 9.38 -13.25
N GLU A 33 12.39 9.08 -12.80
CA GLU A 33 13.34 8.29 -13.60
C GLU A 33 12.85 6.85 -13.78
N GLU A 34 12.28 6.20 -12.76
CA GLU A 34 11.64 4.88 -12.88
C GLU A 34 10.49 4.90 -13.90
N ILE A 35 9.61 5.91 -13.84
CA ILE A 35 8.48 6.06 -14.77
C ILE A 35 8.97 6.25 -16.20
N LYS A 36 9.98 7.10 -16.41
CA LYS A 36 10.56 7.31 -17.74
C LYS A 36 11.19 6.02 -18.29
N ALA A 37 11.87 5.25 -17.45
CA ALA A 37 12.59 4.04 -17.86
C ALA A 37 11.69 2.83 -18.09
N THR A 38 10.64 2.64 -17.26
CA THR A 38 9.85 1.40 -17.23
C THR A 38 8.37 1.61 -17.54
N GLY A 39 7.90 2.86 -17.62
CA GLY A 39 6.49 3.22 -17.75
C GLY A 39 5.72 3.23 -16.43
N THR A 40 6.34 2.80 -15.33
CA THR A 40 5.75 2.76 -13.98
C THR A 40 6.82 2.97 -12.91
N TYR A 41 6.47 2.87 -11.62
CA TYR A 41 7.44 2.85 -10.53
C TYR A 41 7.01 1.88 -9.43
N ILE A 42 7.98 1.46 -8.63
CA ILE A 42 7.72 0.54 -7.52
C ILE A 42 7.65 1.34 -6.21
N HIS A 43 6.52 1.18 -5.52
CA HIS A 43 6.38 1.71 -4.17
C HIS A 43 7.21 0.89 -3.17
N THR A 44 7.82 1.59 -2.24
CA THR A 44 8.38 1.00 -1.02
C THR A 44 7.27 0.45 -0.12
N TYR A 45 7.61 -0.46 0.79
CA TYR A 45 6.66 -0.99 1.79
C TYR A 45 5.97 0.13 2.58
N GLU A 46 6.72 1.15 3.01
CA GLU A 46 6.17 2.25 3.78
C GLU A 46 5.16 3.10 2.99
N GLU A 47 5.46 3.33 1.71
CA GLU A 47 4.55 4.03 0.78
C GLU A 47 3.28 3.21 0.57
N LEU A 48 3.39 1.90 0.36
CA LEU A 48 2.22 1.01 0.28
C LEU A 48 1.38 1.02 1.54
N ALA A 49 2.02 0.88 2.70
CA ALA A 49 1.33 0.81 3.97
C ALA A 49 0.58 2.12 4.26
N HIS A 50 1.22 3.25 3.97
CA HIS A 50 0.61 4.57 4.12
C HIS A 50 -0.51 4.78 3.08
N GLY A 51 -0.28 4.46 1.81
CA GLY A 51 -1.28 4.61 0.74
C GLY A 51 -2.52 3.74 0.97
N ALA A 52 -2.35 2.50 1.45
CA ALA A 52 -3.47 1.64 1.83
C ALA A 52 -4.28 2.26 2.97
N ARG A 53 -3.61 2.81 4.00
CA ARG A 53 -4.26 3.50 5.12
C ARG A 53 -5.01 4.75 4.64
N MET A 54 -4.40 5.56 3.78
CA MET A 54 -5.07 6.71 3.16
C MET A 54 -6.30 6.30 2.34
N ALA A 55 -6.21 5.23 1.56
CA ALA A 55 -7.32 4.73 0.75
C ALA A 55 -8.52 4.34 1.64
N TRP A 56 -8.27 3.70 2.77
CA TRP A 56 -9.32 3.38 3.73
C TRP A 56 -9.88 4.64 4.42
N ARG A 57 -9.01 5.56 4.87
CA ARG A 57 -9.42 6.84 5.45
C ARG A 57 -10.34 7.64 4.53
N ASN A 58 -10.02 7.64 3.23
CA ASN A 58 -10.72 8.40 2.19
C ASN A 58 -11.90 7.64 1.57
N SER A 59 -12.21 6.43 2.06
CA SER A 59 -13.35 5.64 1.57
C SER A 59 -14.67 6.21 2.11
N ASN A 60 -15.31 7.10 1.35
CA ASN A 60 -16.55 7.81 1.73
C ASN A 60 -17.72 6.90 2.17
N ARG A 61 -17.74 5.64 1.72
CA ARG A 61 -18.79 4.66 2.04
C ARG A 61 -18.46 3.77 3.25
N CYS A 62 -17.30 3.95 3.89
CA CYS A 62 -16.90 3.15 5.05
C CYS A 62 -17.22 3.87 6.36
N ILE A 63 -18.15 3.32 7.15
CA ILE A 63 -18.45 3.78 8.50
C ILE A 63 -17.29 3.52 9.48
N GLY A 64 -16.53 2.43 9.26
CA GLY A 64 -15.45 1.97 10.13
C GLY A 64 -14.10 2.69 9.95
N ARG A 65 -14.06 3.80 9.19
CA ARG A 65 -12.81 4.53 8.90
C ARG A 65 -12.11 5.13 10.12
N LEU A 66 -12.75 5.15 11.31
CA LEU A 66 -12.11 5.59 12.55
C LEU A 66 -10.84 4.79 12.88
N PHE A 67 -10.81 3.51 12.49
CA PHE A 67 -9.70 2.60 12.80
C PHE A 67 -8.62 2.55 11.70
N TRP A 68 -8.64 3.50 10.75
CA TRP A 68 -7.78 3.47 9.56
C TRP A 68 -6.28 3.38 9.89
N GLU A 69 -5.83 4.01 10.96
CA GLU A 69 -4.42 3.97 11.40
C GLU A 69 -3.99 2.59 11.89
N SER A 70 -4.92 1.80 12.44
CA SER A 70 -4.66 0.46 12.97
C SER A 70 -4.57 -0.62 11.89
N MET A 71 -4.65 -0.24 10.62
CA MET A 71 -4.58 -1.20 9.51
C MET A 71 -3.19 -1.82 9.38
N HIS A 72 -3.20 -3.15 9.39
CA HIS A 72 -2.05 -3.97 9.08
C HIS A 72 -2.00 -4.26 7.58
N VAL A 73 -0.84 -3.99 6.98
CA VAL A 73 -0.63 -4.17 5.55
C VAL A 73 0.39 -5.29 5.36
N LEU A 74 -0.01 -6.28 4.58
CA LEU A 74 0.84 -7.40 4.18
C LEU A 74 1.22 -7.18 2.72
N ASP A 75 2.52 -7.04 2.49
CA ASP A 75 3.10 -6.86 1.15
C ASP A 75 3.56 -8.21 0.63
N GLU A 76 2.80 -8.74 -0.31
CA GLU A 76 2.94 -10.09 -0.85
C GLU A 76 3.00 -10.03 -2.39
N ARG A 77 3.54 -8.90 -2.90
CA ARG A 77 3.70 -8.66 -4.34
C ARG A 77 4.69 -9.60 -5.00
N SER A 78 5.57 -10.22 -4.22
CA SER A 78 6.56 -11.19 -4.71
C SER A 78 6.01 -12.61 -4.89
N LEU A 79 4.79 -12.89 -4.44
CA LEU A 79 4.18 -14.21 -4.60
C LEU A 79 3.81 -14.41 -6.07
N THR A 80 4.21 -15.56 -6.63
CA THR A 80 4.06 -15.84 -8.07
C THR A 80 3.36 -17.15 -8.35
N THR A 81 3.21 -18.03 -7.35
CA THR A 81 2.55 -19.33 -7.50
C THR A 81 1.17 -19.33 -6.88
N GLU A 82 0.29 -20.19 -7.40
CA GLU A 82 -1.06 -20.34 -6.87
C GLU A 82 -1.04 -20.85 -5.41
N GLU A 83 -0.11 -21.74 -5.09
CA GLU A 83 0.09 -22.28 -3.74
C GLU A 83 0.52 -21.20 -2.74
N GLU A 84 1.51 -20.37 -3.09
CA GLU A 84 1.94 -19.23 -2.26
C GLU A 84 0.79 -18.27 -1.98
N ILE A 85 0.01 -17.93 -3.01
CA ILE A 85 -1.14 -17.02 -2.89
C ILE A 85 -2.21 -17.67 -1.99
N ALA A 86 -2.50 -18.96 -2.16
CA ALA A 86 -3.46 -19.67 -1.32
C ALA A 86 -3.04 -19.69 0.16
N ASP A 87 -1.77 -19.99 0.43
CA ASP A 87 -1.22 -20.00 1.80
C ASP A 87 -1.31 -18.62 2.46
N ALA A 88 -0.99 -17.55 1.72
CA ALA A 88 -1.12 -16.19 2.23
C ALA A 88 -2.58 -15.82 2.56
N LEU A 89 -3.54 -16.24 1.72
CA LEU A 89 -4.97 -16.04 1.99
C LEU A 89 -5.44 -16.78 3.24
N PHE A 90 -5.01 -18.03 3.45
CA PHE A 90 -5.32 -18.79 4.66
C PHE A 90 -4.72 -18.13 5.90
N PHE A 91 -3.48 -17.67 5.81
CA PHE A 91 -2.80 -16.94 6.88
C PHE A 91 -3.59 -15.70 7.30
N ILE A 92 -4.03 -14.88 6.34
CA ILE A 92 -4.83 -13.68 6.60
C ILE A 92 -6.16 -14.03 7.27
N SER A 93 -6.85 -15.04 6.77
CA SER A 93 -8.12 -15.51 7.33
C SER A 93 -7.97 -15.92 8.80
N ASN A 94 -6.87 -16.62 9.11
CA ASN A 94 -6.56 -17.02 10.48
C ASN A 94 -6.19 -15.83 11.37
N MET A 95 -5.44 -14.85 10.86
CA MET A 95 -5.09 -13.64 11.61
C MET A 95 -6.32 -12.82 12.03
N GLY A 96 -7.34 -12.73 11.16
CA GLY A 96 -8.60 -12.06 11.48
C GLY A 96 -9.39 -12.74 12.61
N GLN A 97 -9.12 -14.01 12.89
CA GLN A 97 -9.88 -14.84 13.84
C GLN A 97 -9.23 -14.97 15.23
N ILE A 98 -8.02 -14.46 15.45
CA ILE A 98 -7.32 -14.64 16.74
C ILE A 98 -7.98 -13.80 17.86
N LYS A 99 -8.90 -14.48 18.57
CA LYS A 99 -9.25 -14.40 20.00
C LYS A 99 -9.76 -13.07 20.56
N GLY A 100 -11.03 -12.75 20.29
CA GLY A 100 -11.89 -11.95 21.19
C GLY A 100 -11.45 -10.52 21.51
N LYS A 101 -10.41 -10.01 20.85
CA LYS A 101 -9.92 -8.64 20.95
C LYS A 101 -9.82 -8.07 19.55
N SER A 102 -10.73 -7.15 19.24
CA SER A 102 -10.73 -6.21 18.10
C SER A 102 -10.29 -6.80 16.75
N PHE A 103 -11.25 -6.94 15.83
CA PHE A 103 -10.99 -7.22 14.41
C PHE A 103 -9.85 -6.34 13.89
N ARG A 104 -8.72 -6.94 13.49
CA ARG A 104 -7.58 -6.21 12.91
C ARG A 104 -7.80 -6.09 11.41
N PRO A 105 -8.01 -4.88 10.89
CA PRO A 105 -8.18 -4.65 9.46
C PRO A 105 -6.87 -4.99 8.75
N LEU A 106 -6.92 -5.99 7.86
CA LEU A 106 -5.79 -6.49 7.06
C LEU A 106 -6.04 -6.22 5.58
N ARG A 107 -5.03 -5.73 4.88
CA ARG A 107 -5.04 -5.62 3.42
C ARG A 107 -3.87 -6.41 2.82
N PHE A 108 -4.20 -7.29 1.89
CA PHE A 108 -3.27 -8.04 1.04
C PHE A 108 -3.06 -7.29 -0.26
N LEU A 109 -1.80 -7.14 -0.67
CA LEU A 109 -1.39 -6.60 -1.95
C LEU A 109 -0.56 -7.67 -2.66
N SER A 110 -1.13 -8.30 -3.69
CA SER A 110 -0.41 -9.21 -4.58
C SER A 110 -0.39 -8.66 -5.99
N GLN A 111 0.69 -8.94 -6.71
CA GLN A 111 0.76 -8.70 -8.14
C GLN A 111 0.26 -9.97 -8.84
N VAL A 112 -1.06 -10.13 -8.94
CA VAL A 112 -1.60 -11.26 -9.71
C VAL A 112 -1.45 -10.93 -11.19
N LEU A 113 -0.36 -11.39 -11.79
CA LEU A 113 -0.18 -11.41 -13.23
C LEU A 113 -1.06 -12.55 -13.78
N TYR A 114 -2.27 -12.22 -14.22
CA TYR A 114 -2.99 -13.10 -15.14
C TYR A 114 -2.50 -12.77 -16.55
N GLU A 115 -1.63 -13.63 -17.09
CA GLU A 115 -1.47 -13.75 -18.54
C GLU A 115 -2.69 -14.52 -19.07
N TYR A 116 -3.50 -13.88 -19.92
CA TYR A 116 -4.47 -14.53 -20.81
C TYR A 116 -4.17 -14.10 -22.24
#